data_AF-A0A5E4SRB7-F1
#
_entry.id   AF-A0A5E4SRB7-F1
#
_cell.length_a   1.000
_cell.length_b   1.000
_cell.length_c   1.000
_cell.angle_alpha   90.00
_cell.angle_beta   90.00
_cell.angle_gamma   90.00
#
_symmetry.space_group_name_H-M   'P 1'
#
loop_
_entity.id
_entity.type
_entity.pdbx_description
1 polymer ?
#
loop_
_entity_poly.entity_id
_entity_poly.type
_entity_poly.pdbx_seq_one_letter_code
_entity_poly.pdbx_strand_id
1 'polypeptide(L)'
;MTQRLLSFLPSSFASYVATLLVPAAMLAGCASPSGGGATPPSDTSGATAAATAPADILGTWQLVRWEGTSDVPSLPEGRAINLTFNDKGAFSGTGGCNRIFGQYTIGPGNGNVSLKAPATTRMACPDSMAFEDRYLKTLPLVTRFERRDTQLILSTSNGETLTYASQTLLNRPVAGTGALSKTEDRILDVDSQMADCVGVAPRKCLRVRNADDSGKTQWELWYAHIDGFEWKPGVEYRVKIHGEPVANPPADASSMRWTLVEVIREMPAR
;
A
#
# COMPACT_ATOMS: atom_id res chain seq x y z
N MET A 1 11.25 -65.96 59.04
CA MET A 1 10.45 -66.18 60.26
C MET A 1 9.00 -65.98 59.87
N THR A 2 8.26 -67.07 59.60
CA THR A 2 7.28 -67.69 60.54
C THR A 2 6.08 -66.77 60.80
N GLN A 3 4.80 -67.14 60.69
CA GLN A 3 4.10 -68.41 60.43
C GLN A 3 2.61 -68.05 60.31
N ARG A 4 1.86 -68.82 59.51
CA ARG A 4 0.54 -69.43 59.82
C ARG A 4 -0.41 -68.68 60.78
N LEU A 5 -1.58 -68.24 60.29
CA LEU A 5 -2.89 -68.95 60.23
C LEU A 5 -3.76 -68.71 61.49
N LEU A 6 -5.05 -68.56 61.18
CA LEU A 6 -6.23 -69.03 61.93
C LEU A 6 -6.94 -68.08 62.92
N SER A 7 -8.16 -67.72 62.46
CA SER A 7 -9.47 -67.86 63.15
C SER A 7 -9.70 -67.13 64.46
N PHE A 8 -10.83 -66.42 64.58
CA PHE A 8 -12.08 -66.95 65.16
C PHE A 8 -13.18 -65.87 65.12
N LEU A 9 -14.43 -66.34 64.91
CA LEU A 9 -15.72 -65.63 65.03
C LEU A 9 -15.98 -65.18 66.50
N PRO A 10 -17.21 -64.80 66.96
CA PRO A 10 -18.46 -64.32 66.33
C PRO A 10 -18.90 -62.96 66.97
N SER A 11 -20.01 -62.30 66.64
CA SER A 11 -21.34 -62.55 67.22
C SER A 11 -22.30 -61.42 66.80
N SER A 12 -23.53 -61.82 66.47
CA SER A 12 -24.70 -61.01 66.16
C SER A 12 -25.03 -59.93 67.21
N PHE A 13 -25.65 -58.82 66.80
CA PHE A 13 -27.03 -58.47 67.18
C PHE A 13 -27.43 -57.06 66.67
N ALA A 14 -28.67 -57.00 66.18
CA ALA A 14 -29.64 -55.92 66.34
C ALA A 14 -29.52 -54.59 65.54
N SER A 15 -30.53 -54.44 64.68
CA SER A 15 -31.49 -53.32 64.64
C SER A 15 -31.05 -51.96 64.07
N TYR A 16 -31.53 -51.72 62.83
CA TYR A 16 -32.34 -50.58 62.37
C TYR A 16 -32.32 -49.27 63.22
N VAL A 17 -31.92 -48.15 62.60
CA VAL A 17 -32.77 -46.99 62.23
C VAL A 17 -31.91 -45.73 61.95
N ALA A 18 -32.29 -45.04 60.87
CA ALA A 18 -32.18 -43.59 60.58
C ALA A 18 -30.90 -42.94 59.98
N THR A 19 -31.14 -42.47 58.74
CA THR A 19 -30.79 -41.16 58.14
C THR A 19 -29.37 -40.79 57.71
N LEU A 20 -29.26 -40.56 56.39
CA LEU A 20 -28.56 -39.48 55.66
C LEU A 20 -27.04 -39.31 55.85
N LEU A 21 -26.24 -39.71 54.85
CA LEU A 21 -25.50 -38.82 53.93
C LEU A 21 -24.63 -39.62 52.94
N VAL A 22 -24.67 -39.19 51.68
CA VAL A 22 -23.99 -39.64 50.43
C VAL A 22 -22.49 -39.21 50.51
N PRO A 23 -21.45 -39.86 49.89
CA PRO A 23 -21.37 -40.03 48.43
C PRO A 23 -20.53 -41.16 47.78
N ALA A 24 -20.80 -41.30 46.47
CA ALA A 24 -19.89 -41.60 45.35
C ALA A 24 -19.36 -43.03 45.17
N ALA A 25 -20.03 -43.79 44.30
CA ALA A 25 -19.41 -44.82 43.48
C ALA A 25 -19.71 -44.56 42.00
N MET A 26 -18.67 -44.71 41.19
CA MET A 26 -18.67 -44.62 39.73
C MET A 26 -19.48 -45.74 39.08
N LEU A 27 -20.09 -45.45 37.93
CA LEU A 27 -19.84 -46.09 36.62
C LEU A 27 -21.05 -45.90 35.67
N ALA A 28 -20.75 -45.30 34.53
CA ALA A 28 -21.30 -45.51 33.19
C ALA A 28 -22.77 -45.95 33.02
N GLY A 29 -23.55 -45.10 32.36
CA GLY A 29 -24.79 -45.47 31.67
C GLY A 29 -25.16 -44.42 30.62
N CYS A 30 -25.18 -44.81 29.34
CA CYS A 30 -25.59 -43.97 28.22
C CYS A 30 -27.11 -43.77 28.21
N ALA A 31 -27.56 -42.53 28.03
CA ALA A 31 -28.88 -42.21 27.48
C ALA A 31 -28.88 -40.77 26.89
N SER A 32 -29.26 -40.65 25.62
CA SER A 32 -29.43 -39.40 24.89
C SER A 32 -30.54 -38.53 25.50
N PRO A 33 -30.41 -37.19 25.51
CA PRO A 33 -31.55 -36.29 25.52
C PRO A 33 -31.80 -35.74 24.13
N SER A 34 -32.98 -36.07 23.59
CA SER A 34 -33.68 -35.24 22.62
C SER A 34 -33.99 -33.90 23.27
N GLY A 35 -33.47 -32.81 22.71
CA GLY A 35 -33.76 -31.44 23.15
C GLY A 35 -33.26 -30.46 22.11
N GLY A 36 -34.19 -29.76 21.46
CA GLY A 36 -33.97 -29.08 20.19
C GLY A 36 -33.10 -27.82 20.20
N GLY A 37 -32.92 -27.30 18.99
CA GLY A 37 -32.58 -25.91 18.72
C GLY A 37 -31.10 -25.60 18.66
N ALA A 38 -30.47 -25.88 17.51
CA ALA A 38 -29.69 -24.91 16.74
C ALA A 38 -28.88 -25.69 15.71
N THR A 39 -29.23 -25.49 14.44
CA THR A 39 -28.34 -25.76 13.32
C THR A 39 -26.96 -25.16 13.65
N PRO A 40 -25.85 -25.91 13.54
CA PRO A 40 -24.54 -25.25 13.52
C PRO A 40 -24.58 -24.25 12.36
N PRO A 41 -24.17 -22.99 12.54
CA PRO A 41 -23.93 -22.16 11.38
C PRO A 41 -22.92 -22.94 10.55
N SER A 42 -23.35 -23.31 9.36
CA SER A 42 -22.42 -23.65 8.30
C SER A 42 -21.47 -22.46 8.26
N ASP A 43 -20.22 -22.67 8.63
CA ASP A 43 -19.11 -21.81 8.23
C ASP A 43 -19.05 -21.89 6.70
N THR A 44 -20.01 -21.21 6.09
CA THR A 44 -19.87 -20.62 4.78
C THR A 44 -18.74 -19.64 5.00
N SER A 45 -17.54 -20.05 4.58
CA SER A 45 -16.49 -19.14 4.15
C SER A 45 -17.06 -18.33 2.97
N GLY A 46 -18.00 -17.44 3.29
CA GLY A 46 -18.39 -16.34 2.46
C GLY A 46 -17.30 -15.33 2.71
N ALA A 47 -16.46 -15.10 1.70
CA ALA A 47 -15.62 -13.94 1.65
C ALA A 47 -16.45 -12.74 2.09
N THR A 48 -16.15 -12.21 3.28
CA THR A 48 -16.77 -11.01 3.81
C THR A 48 -16.49 -9.92 2.79
N ALA A 49 -17.50 -9.58 1.98
CA ALA A 49 -17.45 -8.41 1.13
C ALA A 49 -17.11 -7.24 2.06
N ALA A 50 -15.92 -6.66 1.89
CA ALA A 50 -15.41 -5.62 2.75
C ALA A 50 -16.46 -4.50 2.82
N ALA A 51 -16.91 -4.18 4.04
CA ALA A 51 -17.91 -3.15 4.27
C ALA A 51 -17.38 -1.84 3.67
N THR A 52 -17.96 -1.45 2.53
CA THR A 52 -17.47 -0.34 1.74
C THR A 52 -18.11 0.94 2.25
N ALA A 53 -17.36 1.73 3.00
CA ALA A 53 -17.75 3.04 3.48
C ALA A 53 -17.63 4.10 2.37
N PRO A 54 -18.37 5.23 2.44
CA PRO A 54 -18.26 6.31 1.45
C PRO A 54 -16.84 6.88 1.31
N ALA A 55 -16.05 6.86 2.38
CA ALA A 55 -14.66 7.30 2.37
C ALA A 55 -13.72 6.36 1.60
N ASP A 56 -14.13 5.12 1.34
CA ASP A 56 -13.26 4.10 0.76
C ASP A 56 -12.97 4.35 -0.72
N ILE A 57 -13.84 5.08 -1.42
CA ILE A 57 -13.61 5.46 -2.82
C ILE A 57 -12.57 6.58 -2.95
N LEU A 58 -12.32 7.33 -1.86
CA LEU A 58 -11.45 8.50 -1.89
C LEU A 58 -10.00 8.13 -2.17
N GLY A 59 -9.30 9.05 -2.82
CA GLY A 59 -7.90 8.92 -3.18
C GLY A 59 -7.69 8.80 -4.68
N THR A 60 -6.44 8.50 -5.05
CA THR A 60 -6.03 8.37 -6.45
C THR A 60 -5.77 6.91 -6.81
N TRP A 61 -6.32 6.51 -7.94
CA TRP A 61 -6.42 5.14 -8.41
C TRP A 61 -5.94 5.05 -9.86
N GLN A 62 -5.20 4.00 -10.19
CA GLN A 62 -4.75 3.71 -11.55
C GLN A 62 -5.38 2.42 -12.03
N LEU A 63 -5.94 2.42 -13.24
CA LEU A 63 -6.52 1.22 -13.83
C LEU A 63 -5.41 0.20 -14.09
N VAL A 64 -5.56 -0.99 -13.53
CA VAL A 64 -4.62 -2.11 -13.72
C VAL A 64 -5.23 -3.22 -14.56
N ARG A 65 -6.56 -3.32 -14.60
CA ARG A 65 -7.28 -4.39 -15.27
C ARG A 65 -8.71 -3.95 -15.59
N TRP A 66 -9.17 -4.30 -16.77
CA TRP A 66 -10.55 -4.14 -17.21
C TRP A 66 -10.99 -5.46 -17.80
N GLU A 67 -12.05 -6.05 -17.23
CA GLU A 67 -12.58 -7.35 -17.59
C GLU A 67 -14.08 -7.25 -17.85
N GLY A 68 -14.61 -8.10 -18.74
CA GLY A 68 -16.03 -8.10 -19.07
C GLY A 68 -16.30 -8.60 -20.48
N THR A 69 -17.19 -7.91 -21.18
CA THR A 69 -17.66 -8.29 -22.52
C THR A 69 -16.52 -8.35 -23.55
N SER A 70 -16.75 -9.01 -24.69
CA SER A 70 -15.74 -9.29 -25.72
C SER A 70 -15.11 -8.07 -26.39
N ASP A 71 -15.62 -6.86 -26.15
CA ASP A 71 -15.15 -5.60 -26.74
C ASP A 71 -14.38 -4.70 -25.75
N VAL A 72 -13.68 -5.29 -24.78
CA VAL A 72 -12.79 -4.53 -23.88
C VAL A 72 -11.48 -4.17 -24.61
N PRO A 73 -11.16 -2.86 -24.78
CA PRO A 73 -9.93 -2.45 -25.44
C PRO A 73 -8.71 -2.72 -24.54
N SER A 74 -7.58 -3.08 -25.15
CA SER A 74 -6.30 -3.19 -24.45
C SER A 74 -5.87 -1.84 -23.89
N LEU A 75 -5.28 -1.82 -22.69
CA LEU A 75 -4.72 -0.59 -22.15
C LEU A 75 -3.60 -0.08 -23.08
N PRO A 76 -3.62 1.21 -23.47
CA PRO A 76 -2.59 1.78 -24.33
C PRO A 76 -1.23 1.76 -23.62
N GLU A 77 -0.22 1.19 -24.27
CA GLU A 77 1.14 1.15 -23.74
C GLU A 77 1.67 2.57 -23.47
N GLY A 78 2.39 2.74 -22.37
CA GLY A 78 2.98 4.04 -21.98
C GLY A 78 1.97 5.09 -21.47
N ARG A 79 0.68 4.78 -21.34
CA ARG A 79 -0.32 5.71 -20.79
C ARG A 79 -0.95 5.19 -19.51
N ALA A 80 -0.83 5.96 -18.44
CA ALA A 80 -1.47 5.66 -17.17
C ALA A 80 -2.91 6.22 -17.16
N ILE A 81 -3.89 5.34 -17.00
CA ILE A 81 -5.29 5.71 -16.81
C ILE A 81 -5.51 5.91 -15.32
N ASN A 82 -5.91 7.12 -14.91
CA ASN A 82 -6.05 7.45 -13.51
C ASN A 82 -7.37 8.13 -13.18
N LEU A 83 -7.82 7.93 -11.94
CA LEU A 83 -8.99 8.54 -11.34
C LEU A 83 -8.68 8.95 -9.91
N THR A 84 -8.91 10.21 -9.59
CA THR A 84 -8.85 10.78 -8.25
C THR A 84 -10.26 11.15 -7.82
N PHE A 85 -10.72 10.61 -6.70
CA PHE A 85 -11.98 11.00 -6.07
C PHE A 85 -11.72 11.86 -4.84
N ASN A 86 -12.42 13.00 -4.74
CA ASN A 86 -12.31 13.90 -3.60
C ASN A 86 -13.53 13.85 -2.69
N ASP A 87 -13.38 14.37 -1.48
CA ASP A 87 -14.43 14.45 -0.45
C ASP A 87 -15.61 15.37 -0.83
N LYS A 88 -15.51 16.14 -1.92
CA LYS A 88 -16.53 17.07 -2.42
C LYS A 88 -17.43 16.44 -3.50
N GLY A 89 -17.33 15.15 -3.77
CA GLY A 89 -18.16 14.46 -4.76
C GLY A 89 -17.75 14.77 -6.21
N ALA A 90 -16.48 15.14 -6.43
CA ALA A 90 -15.92 15.31 -7.77
C ALA A 90 -14.80 14.31 -8.02
N PHE A 91 -14.68 13.89 -9.28
CA PHE A 91 -13.58 13.07 -9.75
C PHE A 91 -12.82 13.76 -10.87
N SER A 92 -11.52 13.52 -10.94
CA SER A 92 -10.65 13.99 -12.01
C SER A 92 -9.64 12.91 -12.37
N GLY A 93 -9.02 12.99 -13.55
CA GLY A 93 -8.07 11.98 -13.97
C GLY A 93 -7.67 12.05 -15.43
N THR A 94 -7.21 10.93 -15.95
CA THR A 94 -6.69 10.76 -17.31
C THR A 94 -7.33 9.53 -17.92
N GLY A 95 -8.05 9.71 -19.03
CA GLY A 95 -8.77 8.65 -19.75
C GLY A 95 -7.96 7.99 -20.86
N GLY A 96 -6.67 8.33 -20.97
CA GLY A 96 -5.80 7.92 -22.08
C GLY A 96 -5.09 9.14 -22.63
N CYS A 97 -5.62 9.72 -23.71
CA CYS A 97 -5.07 10.94 -24.29
C CYS A 97 -5.47 12.17 -23.49
N ASN A 98 -6.73 12.22 -23.08
CA ASN A 98 -7.32 13.40 -22.47
C ASN A 98 -7.42 13.31 -20.96
N ARG A 99 -7.43 14.50 -20.36
CA ARG A 99 -7.86 14.66 -18.98
C ARG A 99 -9.38 14.54 -18.92
N ILE A 100 -9.85 13.86 -17.89
CA ILE A 100 -11.26 13.63 -17.61
C ILE A 100 -11.60 14.24 -16.26
N PHE A 101 -12.81 14.75 -16.11
CA PHE A 101 -13.31 15.28 -14.85
C PHE A 101 -14.83 15.21 -14.82
N GLY A 102 -15.39 15.04 -13.64
CA GLY A 102 -16.83 14.89 -13.47
C GLY A 102 -17.24 14.92 -12.00
N GLN A 103 -18.51 14.59 -11.77
CA GLN A 103 -19.07 14.50 -10.42
C GLN A 103 -19.51 13.06 -10.17
N TYR A 104 -19.47 12.66 -8.91
CA TYR A 104 -19.99 11.37 -8.47
C TYR A 104 -20.84 11.54 -7.22
N THR A 105 -21.74 10.60 -7.01
CA THR A 105 -22.59 10.52 -5.82
C THR A 105 -22.55 9.12 -5.24
N ILE A 106 -22.42 9.04 -3.92
CA ILE A 106 -22.49 7.77 -3.19
C ILE A 106 -23.92 7.57 -2.72
N GLY A 107 -24.52 6.45 -3.12
CA GLY A 107 -25.87 6.09 -2.71
C GLY A 107 -25.92 5.62 -1.25
N PRO A 108 -27.10 5.63 -0.62
CA PRO A 108 -27.26 5.06 0.72
C PRO A 108 -26.97 3.55 0.67
N GLY A 109 -26.03 3.08 1.50
CA GLY A 109 -25.64 1.66 1.62
C GLY A 109 -24.17 1.36 1.30
N ASN A 110 -23.79 0.10 1.46
CA ASN A 110 -22.39 -0.38 1.40
C ASN A 110 -21.89 -0.51 -0.05
N GLY A 111 -21.49 0.60 -0.66
CA GLY A 111 -20.76 0.59 -1.93
C GLY A 111 -21.55 0.98 -3.19
N ASN A 112 -22.74 1.57 -3.08
CA ASN A 112 -23.44 2.10 -4.27
C ASN A 112 -22.81 3.42 -4.71
N VAL A 113 -22.44 3.54 -5.99
CA VAL A 113 -21.90 4.78 -6.56
C VAL A 113 -22.51 5.05 -7.92
N SER A 114 -22.74 6.32 -8.22
CA SER A 114 -23.12 6.78 -9.56
C SER A 114 -22.16 7.88 -10.00
N LEU A 115 -21.50 7.66 -11.13
CA LEU A 115 -20.63 8.64 -11.77
C LEU A 115 -21.43 9.35 -12.86
N LYS A 116 -21.40 10.69 -12.86
CA LYS A 116 -21.96 11.48 -13.97
C LYS A 116 -21.04 11.35 -15.19
N ALA A 117 -21.62 11.61 -16.36
CA ALA A 117 -20.88 11.66 -17.61
C ALA A 117 -19.64 12.58 -17.46
N PRO A 118 -18.42 12.06 -17.70
CA PRO A 118 -17.20 12.85 -17.60
C PRO A 118 -17.13 13.88 -18.73
N ALA A 119 -16.64 15.06 -18.41
CA ALA A 119 -16.15 16.03 -19.38
C ALA A 119 -14.66 15.75 -19.67
N THR A 120 -14.23 16.04 -20.90
CA THR A 120 -12.86 15.75 -21.37
C THR A 120 -12.24 16.92 -22.12
N THR A 121 -10.91 16.95 -22.16
CA THR A 121 -10.18 17.80 -23.10
C THR A 121 -10.21 17.21 -24.52
N ARG A 122 -9.82 17.98 -25.55
CA ARG A 122 -9.81 17.53 -26.96
C ARG A 122 -8.39 17.48 -27.54
N MET A 123 -7.54 16.65 -26.97
CA MET A 123 -6.25 16.24 -27.53
C MET A 123 -6.44 15.00 -28.40
N ALA A 124 -5.75 14.97 -29.54
CA ALA A 124 -5.80 13.84 -30.47
C ALA A 124 -4.60 12.93 -30.24
N CYS A 125 -4.85 11.67 -29.87
CA CYS A 125 -3.83 10.61 -29.80
C CYS A 125 -4.32 9.42 -30.63
N PRO A 126 -3.75 9.19 -31.83
CA PRO A 126 -4.22 8.15 -32.76
C PRO A 126 -4.31 6.74 -32.16
N ASP A 127 -3.47 6.47 -31.17
CA ASP A 127 -3.25 5.19 -30.50
C ASP A 127 -4.09 4.97 -29.23
N SER A 128 -4.82 5.98 -28.73
CA SER A 128 -5.62 5.85 -27.49
C SER A 128 -7.05 6.36 -27.58
N MET A 129 -7.49 6.90 -28.72
CA MET A 129 -8.88 7.38 -28.91
C MET A 129 -9.93 6.29 -28.71
N ALA A 130 -9.75 5.11 -29.30
CA ALA A 130 -10.72 4.01 -29.19
C ALA A 130 -10.88 3.53 -27.74
N PHE A 131 -9.76 3.47 -27.00
CA PHE A 131 -9.75 3.14 -25.58
C PHE A 131 -10.50 4.22 -24.77
N GLU A 132 -10.14 5.48 -24.98
CA GLU A 132 -10.72 6.61 -24.26
C GLU A 132 -12.24 6.71 -24.49
N ASP A 133 -12.70 6.65 -25.74
CA ASP A 133 -14.13 6.70 -26.09
C ASP A 133 -14.93 5.61 -25.38
N ARG A 134 -14.36 4.40 -25.31
CA ARG A 134 -14.98 3.26 -24.64
C ARG A 134 -15.00 3.46 -23.13
N TYR A 135 -13.90 3.93 -22.56
CA TYR A 135 -13.76 4.20 -21.13
C TYR A 135 -14.77 5.27 -20.66
N LEU A 136 -14.92 6.36 -21.39
CA LEU A 136 -15.86 7.44 -21.08
C LEU A 136 -17.33 6.98 -21.10
N LYS A 137 -17.67 6.01 -21.97
CA LYS A 137 -19.01 5.41 -22.03
C LYS A 137 -19.25 4.42 -20.90
N THR A 138 -18.20 3.81 -20.36
CA THR A 138 -18.30 2.83 -19.27
C THR A 138 -18.40 3.49 -17.90
N LEU A 139 -17.73 4.62 -17.64
CA LEU A 139 -17.78 5.30 -16.33
C LEU A 139 -19.20 5.59 -15.81
N PRO A 140 -20.16 6.07 -16.64
CA PRO A 140 -21.54 6.30 -16.20
C PRO A 140 -22.34 5.04 -15.91
N LEU A 141 -21.88 3.87 -16.37
CA LEU A 141 -22.53 2.58 -16.13
C LEU A 141 -22.12 1.95 -14.79
N VAL A 142 -21.15 2.53 -14.09
CA VAL A 142 -20.72 2.07 -12.77
C VAL A 142 -21.86 2.26 -11.78
N THR A 143 -22.22 1.17 -11.11
CA THR A 143 -23.30 1.13 -10.11
C THR A 143 -22.79 0.79 -8.71
N ARG A 144 -21.65 0.11 -8.64
CA ARG A 144 -21.07 -0.37 -7.37
C ARG A 144 -19.56 -0.15 -7.34
N PHE A 145 -19.05 0.17 -6.17
CA PHE A 145 -17.63 0.12 -5.86
C PHE A 145 -17.39 -0.80 -4.66
N GLU A 146 -16.22 -1.42 -4.64
CA GLU A 146 -15.71 -2.20 -3.52
C GLU A 146 -14.24 -1.86 -3.34
N ARG A 147 -13.84 -1.55 -2.10
CA ARG A 147 -12.42 -1.39 -1.76
C ARG A 147 -11.90 -2.66 -1.11
N ARG A 148 -10.79 -3.19 -1.66
CA ARG A 148 -10.03 -4.30 -1.08
C ARG A 148 -8.61 -3.84 -0.82
N ASP A 149 -8.34 -3.39 0.40
CA ASP A 149 -7.07 -2.81 0.84
C ASP A 149 -6.57 -1.67 -0.09
N THR A 150 -5.76 -2.08 -1.07
CA THR A 150 -5.01 -1.25 -2.01
C THR A 150 -5.66 -1.21 -3.39
N GLN A 151 -6.74 -1.96 -3.59
CA GLN A 151 -7.48 -2.04 -4.84
C GLN A 151 -8.88 -1.41 -4.69
N LEU A 152 -9.30 -0.72 -5.74
CA LEU A 152 -10.66 -0.25 -5.93
C LEU A 152 -11.25 -1.01 -7.11
N ILE A 153 -12.35 -1.69 -6.89
CA ILE A 153 -13.07 -2.45 -7.91
C ILE A 153 -14.36 -1.69 -8.21
N LEU A 154 -14.55 -1.30 -9.46
CA LEU A 154 -15.79 -0.70 -9.94
C LEU A 154 -16.55 -1.73 -10.77
N SER A 155 -17.79 -1.99 -10.39
CA SER A 155 -18.70 -2.88 -11.12
C SER A 155 -19.75 -2.05 -11.84
N THR A 156 -20.03 -2.45 -13.07
CA THR A 156 -20.98 -1.79 -13.95
C THR A 156 -22.27 -2.59 -14.10
N SER A 157 -23.33 -1.94 -14.55
CA SER A 157 -24.62 -2.59 -14.81
C SER A 157 -24.59 -3.61 -15.95
N ASN A 158 -23.60 -3.53 -16.85
CA ASN A 158 -23.46 -4.45 -17.98
C ASN A 158 -22.52 -5.64 -17.70
N GLY A 159 -22.09 -5.82 -16.45
CA GLY A 159 -21.25 -6.93 -16.02
C GLY A 159 -19.74 -6.72 -16.24
N GLU A 160 -19.31 -5.54 -16.70
CA GLU A 160 -17.89 -5.20 -16.75
C GLU A 160 -17.36 -4.82 -15.36
N THR A 161 -16.11 -5.19 -15.11
CA THR A 161 -15.37 -4.91 -13.88
C THR A 161 -14.08 -4.17 -14.20
N LEU A 162 -13.89 -3.02 -13.55
CA LEU A 162 -12.69 -2.21 -13.65
C LEU A 162 -11.94 -2.31 -12.32
N THR A 163 -10.75 -2.90 -12.33
CA THR A 163 -9.88 -2.98 -11.16
C THR A 163 -8.84 -1.89 -11.25
N TYR A 164 -8.80 -1.06 -10.22
CA TYR A 164 -7.80 -0.04 -10.02
C TYR A 164 -6.93 -0.41 -8.81
N ALA A 165 -5.67 0.02 -8.85
CA ALA A 165 -4.78 -0.01 -7.70
C ALA A 165 -4.50 1.41 -7.21
N SER A 166 -4.36 1.57 -5.90
CA SER A 166 -4.07 2.84 -5.24
C SER A 166 -2.74 3.39 -5.77
N GLN A 167 -2.76 4.59 -6.35
CA GLN A 167 -1.54 5.23 -6.82
C GLN A 167 -0.58 5.55 -5.68
N THR A 168 -1.07 5.82 -4.48
CA THR A 168 -0.21 5.98 -3.30
C THR A 168 0.61 4.72 -3.01
N LEU A 169 0.14 3.54 -3.45
CA LEU A 169 0.78 2.25 -3.23
C LEU A 169 1.48 1.69 -4.48
N LEU A 170 1.05 2.08 -5.68
CA LEU A 170 1.82 1.88 -6.92
C LEU A 170 3.05 2.79 -6.98
N ASN A 171 2.94 4.01 -6.44
CA ASN A 171 4.05 4.96 -6.32
C ASN A 171 4.79 4.79 -4.98
N ARG A 172 4.32 3.92 -4.08
CA ARG A 172 5.12 3.48 -2.94
C ARG A 172 6.24 2.62 -3.53
N PRO A 173 7.52 3.01 -3.37
CA PRO A 173 8.61 2.25 -3.94
C PRO A 173 8.57 0.85 -3.34
N VAL A 174 8.24 -0.15 -4.17
CA VAL A 174 8.71 -1.50 -3.93
C VAL A 174 10.23 -1.38 -3.88
N ALA A 175 10.85 -1.82 -2.80
CA ALA A 175 12.29 -1.96 -2.73
C ALA A 175 12.70 -2.94 -3.85
N GLY A 176 13.05 -2.40 -5.02
CA GLY A 176 13.44 -3.18 -6.18
C GLY A 176 12.65 -2.82 -7.44
N THR A 177 13.40 -2.35 -8.44
CA THR A 177 13.10 -2.30 -9.88
C THR A 177 12.19 -1.19 -10.42
N GLY A 178 12.81 -0.22 -11.12
CA GLY A 178 12.27 0.30 -12.39
C GLY A 178 11.84 1.76 -12.50
N ALA A 179 12.82 2.66 -12.55
CA ALA A 179 12.83 4.06 -13.04
C ALA A 179 11.58 4.66 -13.74
N LEU A 180 11.04 5.73 -13.14
CA LEU A 180 10.58 6.95 -13.82
C LEU A 180 10.89 8.12 -12.90
N SER A 181 11.83 9.00 -13.31
CA SER A 181 12.14 10.30 -12.67
C SER A 181 11.97 10.30 -11.14
N LYS A 182 12.79 9.48 -10.49
CA LYS A 182 12.74 9.25 -9.05
C LYS A 182 13.33 10.47 -8.35
N THR A 183 12.52 11.16 -7.55
CA THR A 183 13.09 12.05 -6.54
C THR A 183 13.98 11.20 -5.61
N GLU A 184 15.21 11.64 -5.38
CA GLU A 184 16.26 10.83 -4.79
C GLU A 184 16.76 11.44 -3.49
N ASP A 185 16.45 10.80 -2.36
CA ASP A 185 17.11 11.14 -1.09
C ASP A 185 18.49 10.47 -1.03
N ARG A 186 19.54 11.25 -0.70
CA ARG A 186 20.89 10.71 -0.43
C ARG A 186 21.38 11.19 0.93
N ILE A 187 22.13 10.33 1.61
CA ILE A 187 22.93 10.72 2.76
C ILE A 187 24.40 10.62 2.35
N LEU A 188 25.05 11.78 2.29
CA LEU A 188 26.43 11.91 1.84
C LEU A 188 27.33 12.31 3.00
N ASP A 189 28.52 11.74 3.05
CA ASP A 189 29.65 12.39 3.71
C ASP A 189 30.27 13.38 2.72
N VAL A 190 30.57 14.59 3.18
CA VAL A 190 31.23 15.64 2.41
C VAL A 190 32.59 15.91 3.06
N ASP A 191 33.64 15.80 2.27
CA ASP A 191 35.02 16.01 2.70
C ASP A 191 35.25 17.46 3.12
N SER A 192 36.24 17.64 3.98
CA SER A 192 36.77 18.92 4.44
C SER A 192 37.59 19.69 3.42
N GLN A 193 37.78 19.11 2.23
CA GLN A 193 38.50 19.69 1.11
C GLN A 193 37.69 19.60 -0.19
N MET A 194 37.73 20.66 -0.99
CA MET A 194 37.26 20.65 -2.36
C MET A 194 38.40 20.29 -3.33
N ALA A 195 38.06 19.70 -4.47
CA ALA A 195 39.00 19.38 -5.53
C ALA A 195 38.71 20.18 -6.81
N ASP A 196 39.73 20.39 -7.64
CA ASP A 196 39.55 20.94 -8.97
C ASP A 196 38.77 19.96 -9.85
N CYS A 197 37.75 20.48 -10.53
CA CYS A 197 36.90 19.72 -11.44
C CYS A 197 36.52 20.59 -12.64
N VAL A 198 36.13 19.96 -13.74
CA VAL A 198 35.73 20.65 -14.97
C VAL A 198 34.30 20.24 -15.32
N GLY A 199 33.40 21.23 -15.40
CA GLY A 199 32.09 21.09 -16.02
C GLY A 199 32.08 21.88 -17.33
N VAL A 200 31.18 22.88 -17.44
CA VAL A 200 31.21 23.88 -18.51
C VAL A 200 32.49 24.73 -18.47
N ALA A 201 33.05 24.92 -17.27
CA ALA A 201 34.31 25.60 -17.02
C ALA A 201 35.03 24.97 -15.81
N PRO A 202 36.36 25.20 -15.66
CA PRO A 202 37.10 24.79 -14.47
C PRO A 202 36.57 25.46 -13.20
N ARG A 203 36.39 24.69 -12.13
CA ARG A 203 35.93 25.16 -10.82
C ARG A 203 36.33 24.20 -9.70
N LYS A 204 36.00 24.56 -8.45
CA LYS A 204 36.09 23.65 -7.31
C LYS A 204 34.79 22.86 -7.16
N CYS A 205 34.90 21.55 -6.98
CA CYS A 205 33.80 20.65 -6.66
C CYS A 205 33.96 20.11 -5.24
N LEU A 206 32.81 19.78 -4.62
CA LEU A 206 32.80 19.03 -3.39
C LEU A 206 33.35 17.62 -3.65
N ARG A 207 33.97 17.05 -2.62
CA ARG A 207 34.35 15.63 -2.59
C ARG A 207 33.38 14.93 -1.65
N VAL A 208 32.70 13.91 -2.13
CA VAL A 208 31.64 13.23 -1.39
C VAL A 208 31.80 11.72 -1.46
N ARG A 209 31.14 11.02 -0.55
CA ARG A 209 30.91 9.57 -0.64
C ARG A 209 29.55 9.26 -0.02
N ASN A 210 28.95 8.13 -0.39
CA ASN A 210 27.74 7.68 0.29
C ASN A 210 28.06 7.36 1.76
N ALA A 211 27.17 7.74 2.68
CA ALA A 211 27.39 7.55 4.11
C ALA A 211 27.49 6.06 4.51
N ASP A 212 26.84 5.16 3.76
CA ASP A 212 26.91 3.70 3.97
C ASP A 212 28.30 3.11 3.65
N ASP A 213 29.04 3.80 2.79
CA ASP A 213 30.39 3.44 2.31
C ASP A 213 31.49 4.21 3.06
N SER A 214 31.13 4.94 4.11
CA SER A 214 32.06 5.75 4.89
C SER A 214 33.26 4.94 5.38
N GLY A 215 34.47 5.36 5.01
CA GLY A 215 35.73 4.68 5.34
C GLY A 215 36.03 3.41 4.54
N LYS A 216 35.15 3.01 3.61
CA LYS A 216 35.32 1.84 2.75
C LYS A 216 35.66 2.21 1.31
N THR A 217 35.23 3.38 0.86
CA THR A 217 35.44 3.89 -0.50
C THR A 217 36.24 5.19 -0.49
N GLN A 218 36.85 5.46 -1.65
CA GLN A 218 37.51 6.73 -1.92
C GLN A 218 36.48 7.84 -2.15
N TRP A 219 36.91 9.08 -1.93
CA TRP A 219 36.10 10.26 -2.21
C TRP A 219 35.85 10.43 -3.72
N GLU A 220 34.62 10.76 -4.07
CA GLU A 220 34.16 11.03 -5.42
C GLU A 220 33.90 12.53 -5.63
N LEU A 221 34.02 13.01 -6.88
CA LEU A 221 33.73 14.41 -7.19
C LEU A 221 32.23 14.64 -7.34
N TRP A 222 31.71 15.64 -6.62
CA TRP A 222 30.33 16.08 -6.71
C TRP A 222 30.22 17.38 -7.49
N TYR A 223 29.62 17.28 -8.66
CA TYR A 223 29.51 18.37 -9.62
C TYR A 223 28.23 19.20 -9.42
N ALA A 224 27.20 18.69 -8.78
CA ALA A 224 25.95 19.43 -8.66
C ALA A 224 26.00 20.48 -7.54
N HIS A 225 25.25 21.57 -7.69
CA HIS A 225 25.00 22.46 -6.56
C HIS A 225 23.98 21.84 -5.60
N ILE A 226 24.12 22.09 -4.30
CA ILE A 226 23.17 21.66 -3.27
C ILE A 226 22.58 22.94 -2.66
N ASP A 227 21.32 23.22 -2.99
CA ASP A 227 20.60 24.40 -2.49
C ASP A 227 20.54 24.35 -0.96
N GLY A 228 20.95 25.44 -0.29
CA GLY A 228 20.92 25.56 1.17
C GLY A 228 22.08 24.88 1.92
N PHE A 229 23.03 24.26 1.21
CA PHE A 229 24.25 23.73 1.84
C PHE A 229 25.44 24.68 1.68
N GLU A 230 25.92 25.21 2.81
CA GLU A 230 27.10 26.07 2.88
C GLU A 230 28.30 25.29 3.44
N TRP A 231 29.18 24.86 2.55
CA TRP A 231 30.40 24.15 2.92
C TRP A 231 31.45 25.09 3.53
N LYS A 232 32.18 24.61 4.55
CA LYS A 232 33.32 25.32 5.15
C LYS A 232 34.60 24.49 5.07
N PRO A 233 35.76 25.12 4.82
CA PRO A 233 37.04 24.43 4.77
C PRO A 233 37.42 23.86 6.15
N GLY A 234 38.01 22.67 6.16
CA GLY A 234 38.46 22.01 7.39
C GLY A 234 37.33 21.38 8.21
N VAL A 235 36.16 21.17 7.62
CA VAL A 235 35.01 20.54 8.28
C VAL A 235 34.46 19.42 7.42
N GLU A 236 34.33 18.22 7.99
CA GLU A 236 33.62 17.11 7.37
C GLU A 236 32.15 17.13 7.77
N TYR A 237 31.28 16.90 6.79
CA TYR A 237 29.84 16.90 7.00
C TYR A 237 29.24 15.52 6.71
N ARG A 238 28.16 15.19 7.40
CA ARG A 238 27.18 14.21 6.94
C ARG A 238 25.87 14.93 6.70
N VAL A 239 25.39 14.92 5.47
CA VAL A 239 24.19 15.66 5.07
C VAL A 239 23.18 14.73 4.43
N LYS A 240 21.90 14.99 4.70
CA LYS A 240 20.79 14.45 3.94
C LYS A 240 20.37 15.46 2.88
N ILE A 241 20.32 15.03 1.63
CA ILE A 241 19.90 15.85 0.49
C ILE A 241 18.74 15.18 -0.25
N HIS A 242 17.89 16.00 -0.86
CA HIS A 242 16.78 15.59 -1.70
C HIS A 242 17.03 16.05 -3.14
N GLY A 243 17.02 15.10 -4.08
CA GLY A 243 17.20 15.34 -5.50
C GLY A 243 15.87 15.31 -6.23
N GLU A 244 15.58 16.32 -7.04
CA GLU A 244 14.41 16.35 -7.91
C GLU A 244 14.85 16.50 -9.38
N PRO A 245 14.17 15.81 -10.32
CA PRO A 245 14.47 15.96 -11.73
C PRO A 245 14.07 17.36 -12.21
N VAL A 246 14.95 18.02 -12.95
CA VAL A 246 14.66 19.32 -13.58
C VAL A 246 14.05 19.08 -14.95
N ALA A 247 12.87 19.66 -15.22
CA ALA A 247 12.27 19.61 -16.55
C ALA A 247 13.05 20.49 -17.53
N ASN A 248 13.51 19.90 -18.64
CA ASN A 248 14.28 20.56 -19.70
C ASN A 248 15.56 21.26 -19.18
N PRO A 249 16.53 20.52 -18.61
CA PRO A 249 17.78 21.12 -18.16
C PRO A 249 18.56 21.66 -19.37
N PRO A 250 19.30 22.78 -19.23
CA PRO A 250 20.29 23.20 -20.22
C PRO A 250 21.27 22.07 -20.54
N ALA A 251 21.78 22.02 -21.77
CA ALA A 251 22.62 20.92 -22.27
C ALA A 251 23.82 20.59 -21.36
N ASP A 252 24.38 21.59 -20.67
CA ASP A 252 25.57 21.44 -19.84
C ASP A 252 25.28 21.49 -18.32
N ALA A 253 24.01 21.36 -17.92
CA ALA A 253 23.57 21.39 -16.52
C ALA A 253 23.15 20.00 -16.02
N SER A 254 23.27 19.78 -14.72
CA SER A 254 22.75 18.57 -14.06
C SER A 254 21.25 18.42 -14.34
N SER A 255 20.82 17.22 -14.71
CA SER A 255 19.40 16.87 -14.85
C SER A 255 18.66 16.78 -13.49
N MET A 256 19.40 16.93 -12.38
CA MET A 256 18.91 16.87 -11.01
C MET A 256 19.18 18.18 -10.28
N ARG A 257 18.18 18.70 -9.57
CA ARG A 257 18.29 19.77 -8.58
C ARG A 257 18.38 19.13 -7.20
N TRP A 258 19.43 19.47 -6.44
CA TRP A 258 19.64 18.94 -5.10
C TRP A 258 19.37 20.02 -4.07
N THR A 259 18.62 19.69 -3.03
CA THR A 259 18.32 20.59 -1.90
C THR A 259 18.76 19.93 -0.61
N LEU A 260 19.38 20.69 0.28
CA LEU A 260 19.70 20.24 1.63
C LEU A 260 18.40 19.99 2.40
N VAL A 261 18.25 18.78 2.93
CA VAL A 261 17.17 18.45 3.86
C VAL A 261 17.64 18.71 5.29
N GLU A 262 18.82 18.19 5.63
CA GLU A 262 19.34 18.24 7.00
C GLU A 262 20.86 18.06 7.03
N VAL A 263 21.53 18.76 7.96
CA VAL A 263 22.92 18.44 8.35
C VAL A 263 22.86 17.47 9.52
N ILE A 264 23.12 16.20 9.27
CA ILE A 264 23.10 15.12 10.28
C ILE A 264 24.32 15.23 11.21
N ARG A 265 25.47 15.63 10.66
CA ARG A 265 26.71 15.81 11.43
C ARG A 265 27.62 16.85 10.80
N GLU A 266 28.30 17.61 11.64
CA GLU A 266 29.40 18.51 11.27
C GLU A 266 30.56 18.26 12.25
N MET A 267 31.75 17.91 11.75
CA MET A 267 32.95 17.66 12.58
C MET A 267 34.16 18.37 12.00
N PRO A 268 34.96 19.08 12.82
CA PRO A 268 36.25 19.59 12.37
C PRO A 268 37.13 18.44 11.88
N ALA A 269 37.71 18.61 10.69
CA ALA A 269 38.68 17.68 10.14
C ALA A 269 39.97 17.74 10.96
N ARG A 270 40.58 16.57 11.16
CA ARG A 270 41.75 16.40 12.02
C ARG A 270 43.05 16.51 11.24
#